data_AF-K8GNZ2-F1
#
_entry.id   AF-K8GNZ2-F1
#
_cell.length_a   1.000
_cell.length_b   1.000
_cell.length_c   1.000
_cell.angle_alpha   90.00
_cell.angle_beta   90.00
_cell.angle_gamma   90.00
#
_symmetry.space_group_name_H-M   'P 1'
#
loop_
_entity.id
_entity.type
_entity.pdbx_description
1 polymer ?
#
loop_
_entity_poly.entity_id
_entity_poly.type
_entity_poly.pdbx_seq_one_letter_code
_entity_poly.pdbx_strand_id
1 'polypeptide(L)'
;MSYSTLATDYDGTLATDGQVTEETLAALERWCEAGRRLIEQIVGVGDAENDLVFLTQCGYAVAVNNALPTVKQQVDWVTKGDRGTGVIELIHKLLN
;
A
#
# COMPACT_ATOMS: atom_id res chain seq x y z
N MET A 1 -4.04 -12.77 -26.38
CA MET A 1 -3.85 -11.45 -25.76
C MET A 1 -2.98 -11.63 -24.52
N SER A 2 -1.98 -10.79 -24.31
CA SER A 2 -1.12 -10.81 -23.12
C SER A 2 -1.43 -9.58 -22.25
N TYR A 3 -1.62 -9.79 -20.95
CA TYR A 3 -1.84 -8.72 -19.99
C TYR A 3 -0.51 -8.32 -19.35
N SER A 4 -0.23 -7.01 -19.26
CA SER A 4 1.02 -6.46 -18.72
C SER A 4 0.91 -5.98 -17.27
N THR A 5 -0.29 -5.94 -16.72
CA THR A 5 -0.58 -5.41 -15.37
C THR A 5 -1.64 -6.27 -14.70
N LEU A 6 -1.41 -6.58 -13.43
CA LEU A 6 -2.33 -7.32 -12.56
C LEU A 6 -2.72 -6.40 -11.39
N ALA A 7 -4.02 -6.18 -11.22
CA ALA A 7 -4.59 -5.53 -10.04
C ALA A 7 -5.37 -6.58 -9.26
N THR A 8 -5.09 -6.71 -7.98
CA THR A 8 -5.72 -7.70 -7.11
C THR A 8 -5.91 -7.10 -5.73
N ASP A 9 -6.99 -7.52 -5.07
CA ASP A 9 -7.18 -7.29 -3.65
C ASP A 9 -6.15 -8.13 -2.85
N TYR A 10 -5.85 -7.70 -1.63
CA TYR A 10 -4.92 -8.40 -0.74
C TYR A 10 -5.67 -9.41 0.14
N ASP A 11 -6.59 -8.95 0.98
CA ASP A 11 -7.28 -9.81 1.96
C ASP A 11 -8.39 -10.63 1.30
N GLY A 12 -8.47 -11.91 1.65
CA GLY A 12 -9.38 -12.88 1.02
C GLY A 12 -9.11 -13.19 -0.46
N THR A 13 -8.04 -12.63 -1.04
CA THR A 13 -7.65 -12.86 -2.45
C THR A 13 -6.21 -13.35 -2.59
N LEU A 14 -5.21 -12.56 -2.17
CA LEU A 14 -3.81 -12.98 -2.14
C LEU A 14 -3.44 -13.61 -0.79
N ALA A 15 -4.05 -13.11 0.28
CA ALA A 15 -3.84 -13.56 1.64
C ALA A 15 -5.13 -14.17 2.21
N THR A 16 -4.99 -15.23 3.00
CA THR A 16 -6.04 -15.75 3.88
C THR A 16 -5.54 -15.64 5.31
N ASP A 17 -6.35 -15.10 6.22
CA ASP A 17 -5.94 -14.83 7.61
C ASP A 17 -4.62 -14.02 7.70
N GLY A 18 -4.45 -13.06 6.77
CA GLY A 18 -3.26 -12.21 6.68
C GLY A 18 -1.99 -12.91 6.17
N GLN A 19 -2.06 -14.18 5.79
CA GLN A 19 -0.92 -14.93 5.24
C GLN A 19 -1.08 -15.20 3.75
N VAL A 20 -0.02 -14.92 2.99
CA VAL A 20 0.12 -15.28 1.59
C VAL A 20 0.86 -16.63 1.51
N THR A 21 0.36 -17.57 0.70
CA THR A 21 1.01 -18.88 0.56
C THR A 21 2.27 -18.80 -0.29
N GLU A 22 3.20 -19.75 -0.09
CA GLU A 22 4.43 -19.84 -0.89
C GLU A 22 4.14 -20.00 -2.39
N GLU A 23 3.06 -20.73 -2.76
CA GLU A 23 2.65 -20.89 -4.16
C GLU A 23 2.14 -19.58 -4.76
N THR A 24 1.46 -18.75 -3.97
CA THR A 24 0.99 -17.44 -4.41
C THR A 24 2.17 -16.52 -4.64
N LEU A 25 3.14 -16.47 -3.72
CA LEU A 25 4.39 -15.72 -3.89
C LEU A 25 5.15 -16.16 -5.14
N ALA A 26 5.35 -17.47 -5.33
CA ALA A 26 6.03 -18.01 -6.52
C ALA A 26 5.29 -17.73 -7.84
N ALA A 27 3.96 -17.53 -7.80
CA ALA A 27 3.20 -17.11 -8.97
C ALA A 27 3.40 -15.61 -9.27
N LEU A 28 3.45 -14.76 -8.24
CA LEU A 28 3.73 -13.33 -8.37
C LEU A 28 5.18 -13.07 -8.81
N GLU A 29 6.15 -13.84 -8.30
CA GLU A 29 7.56 -13.76 -8.74
C GLU A 29 7.70 -14.07 -10.22
N ARG A 30 7.14 -15.21 -10.69
CA ARG A 30 7.13 -15.55 -12.11
C ARG A 30 6.42 -14.51 -12.99
N TRP A 31 5.41 -13.84 -12.46
CA TRP A 31 4.74 -12.72 -13.15
C TRP A 31 5.71 -11.55 -13.34
N CYS A 32 6.44 -11.17 -12.30
CA CYS A 32 7.43 -10.10 -12.34
C CYS A 32 8.65 -10.47 -13.23
N GLU A 33 9.16 -11.69 -13.13
CA GLU A 33 10.25 -12.21 -13.99
C GLU A 33 9.88 -12.20 -15.48
N ALA A 34 8.59 -12.36 -15.80
CA ALA A 34 8.08 -12.24 -17.16
C ALA A 34 8.00 -10.78 -17.66
N GLY A 35 8.58 -9.82 -16.93
CA GLY A 35 8.62 -8.39 -17.27
C GLY A 35 7.29 -7.67 -17.05
N ARG A 36 6.39 -8.25 -16.25
CA ARG A 36 5.05 -7.70 -15.97
C ARG A 36 5.05 -7.05 -14.60
N ARG A 37 4.15 -6.09 -14.38
CA ARG A 37 4.11 -5.34 -13.12
C ARG A 37 2.98 -5.81 -12.22
N LEU A 38 3.29 -5.99 -10.95
CA LEU A 38 2.36 -5.86 -9.86
C LEU A 38 2.16 -4.37 -9.58
N ILE A 39 0.97 -3.96 -9.12
CA ILE A 39 0.78 -2.59 -8.65
C ILE A 39 1.40 -2.48 -7.25
N GLU A 40 2.74 -2.38 -7.19
CA GLU A 40 3.55 -2.14 -5.97
C GLU A 40 3.81 -0.64 -5.73
N GLN A 41 3.52 0.22 -6.71
CA GLN A 41 3.66 1.69 -6.61
C GLN A 41 2.41 2.34 -6.00
N ILE A 42 1.85 1.73 -4.96
CA ILE A 42 0.66 2.24 -4.27
C ILE A 42 1.12 3.03 -3.06
N VAL A 43 0.64 4.27 -2.98
CA VAL A 43 0.76 5.09 -1.78
C VAL A 43 -0.53 4.95 -1.00
N GLY A 44 -0.46 4.29 0.15
CA GLY A 44 -1.58 4.14 1.07
C GLY A 44 -1.64 5.33 2.02
N VAL A 45 -2.85 5.85 2.26
CA VAL A 45 -3.10 6.91 3.24
C VAL A 45 -4.22 6.51 4.18
N GLY A 46 -3.98 6.58 5.49
CA GLY A 46 -4.96 6.23 6.51
C GLY A 46 -4.82 7.06 7.79
N ASP A 47 -5.81 6.97 8.67
CA ASP A 47 -5.86 7.75 9.91
C ASP A 47 -6.19 6.92 11.16
N ALA A 48 -6.65 5.67 10.99
CA ALA A 48 -7.08 4.81 12.07
C ALA A 48 -6.44 3.40 12.03
N GLU A 49 -6.57 2.65 13.13
CA GLU A 49 -5.91 1.35 13.29
C GLU A 49 -6.40 0.30 12.29
N ASN A 50 -7.66 0.37 11.88
CA ASN A 50 -8.21 -0.52 10.84
C ASN A 50 -7.54 -0.33 9.47
N ASP A 51 -6.83 0.79 9.25
CA ASP A 51 -6.11 1.05 8.01
C ASP A 51 -4.71 0.42 8.02
N LEU A 52 -4.17 0.06 9.19
CA LEU A 52 -2.79 -0.43 9.34
C LEU A 52 -2.49 -1.67 8.49
N VAL A 53 -3.45 -2.58 8.37
CA VAL A 53 -3.30 -3.78 7.54
C VAL A 53 -3.10 -3.41 6.07
N PHE A 54 -3.82 -2.40 5.59
CA PHE A 54 -3.67 -1.89 4.23
C PHE A 54 -2.38 -1.07 4.06
N LEU A 55 -2.04 -0.22 5.04
CA LEU A 55 -0.87 0.64 4.99
C LEU A 55 0.45 -0.13 5.01
N THR A 56 0.58 -1.14 5.88
CA THR A 56 1.79 -1.97 5.99
C THR A 56 2.08 -2.84 4.76
N GLN A 57 1.12 -2.96 3.84
CA GLN A 57 1.27 -3.67 2.57
C GLN A 57 1.55 -2.74 1.39
N CYS A 58 1.45 -1.42 1.58
CA CYS A 58 1.78 -0.45 0.55
C CYS A 58 3.31 -0.27 0.44
N GLY A 59 3.81 -0.03 -0.78
CA GLY A 59 5.22 0.26 -0.99
C GLY A 59 5.69 1.61 -0.41
N TYR A 60 4.73 2.49 -0.07
CA TYR A 60 4.98 3.72 0.69
C TYR A 60 3.75 4.08 1.51
N ALA A 61 3.80 3.84 2.82
CA ALA A 61 2.72 4.05 3.76
C ALA A 61 2.77 5.47 4.35
N VAL A 62 1.63 6.17 4.36
CA VAL A 62 1.55 7.54 4.86
C VAL A 62 0.38 7.70 5.83
N ALA A 63 0.61 8.36 6.96
CA ALA A 63 -0.46 8.77 7.87
C ALA A 63 -0.68 10.30 7.80
N VAL A 64 -1.94 10.73 7.91
CA VAL A 64 -2.25 12.16 8.03
C VAL A 64 -1.99 12.70 9.44
N ASN A 65 -1.80 14.01 9.61
CA ASN A 65 -1.44 14.57 10.91
C ASN A 65 -2.51 14.38 12.00
N ASN A 66 -3.78 14.19 11.66
CA ASN A 66 -4.82 13.87 12.63
C ASN A 66 -4.98 12.36 12.92
N ALA A 67 -4.10 11.51 12.36
CA ALA A 67 -4.13 10.07 12.59
C ALA A 67 -3.79 9.70 14.04
N LEU A 68 -4.25 8.52 14.45
CA LEU A 68 -3.94 7.98 15.78
C LEU A 68 -2.42 7.81 15.97
N PRO A 69 -1.89 8.00 17.20
CA PRO A 69 -0.47 7.86 17.47
C PRO A 69 0.09 6.47 17.09
N THR A 70 -0.70 5.42 17.28
CA THR A 70 -0.35 4.04 16.93
C THR A 70 -0.16 3.86 15.43
N VAL A 71 -0.94 4.57 14.61
CA VAL A 71 -0.85 4.57 13.14
C VAL A 71 0.40 5.30 12.68
N LYS A 72 0.65 6.48 13.24
CA LYS A 72 1.83 7.32 12.90
C LYS A 72 3.17 6.63 13.16
N GLN A 73 3.21 5.68 14.09
CA GLN A 73 4.44 4.92 14.41
C GLN A 73 4.74 3.80 13.40
N GLN A 74 3.80 3.45 12.53
CA GLN A 74 3.85 2.25 11.67
C GLN A 74 3.87 2.58 10.18
N VAL A 75 4.06 3.85 9.81
CA VAL A 75 4.08 4.32 8.43
C VAL A 75 5.43 4.94 8.07
N ASP A 76 5.77 4.97 6.78
CA ASP A 76 7.03 5.54 6.29
C ASP A 76 7.10 7.05 6.45
N TRP A 77 5.94 7.72 6.43
CA TRP A 77 5.88 9.17 6.56
C TRP A 77 4.56 9.66 7.17
N VAL A 78 4.63 10.78 7.89
CA VAL A 78 3.47 11.47 8.45
C VAL A 78 3.41 12.87 7.87
N THR A 79 2.26 13.22 7.29
CA THR A 79 2.04 14.56 6.71
C THR A 79 1.96 15.61 7.81
N LYS A 80 2.17 16.89 7.48
CA LYS A 80 1.94 18.01 8.40
C LYS A 80 0.48 18.43 8.43
N GLY A 81 -0.20 18.31 7.28
CA GLY A 81 -1.62 18.63 7.15
C GLY A 81 -2.53 17.53 7.70
N ASP A 82 -3.67 17.94 8.24
CA ASP A 82 -4.75 17.02 8.63
C ASP A 82 -5.61 16.65 7.41
N ARG A 83 -6.18 15.44 7.43
CA ARG A 83 -7.19 14.96 6.46
C ARG A 83 -6.76 15.27 5.01
N GLY A 84 -7.66 15.86 4.21
CA GLY A 84 -7.40 16.20 2.81
C GLY A 84 -6.22 17.15 2.60
N THR A 85 -5.87 17.99 3.58
CA THR A 85 -4.68 18.85 3.50
C THR A 85 -3.40 18.02 3.47
N GLY A 86 -3.33 16.97 4.29
CA GLY A 86 -2.22 16.01 4.28
C GLY A 86 -2.12 15.24 2.97
N VAL A 87 -3.27 14.85 2.39
CA VAL A 87 -3.31 14.19 1.07
C VAL A 87 -2.79 15.10 -0.04
N ILE A 88 -3.16 16.38 -0.04
CA ILE A 88 -2.66 17.37 -1.02
C ILE A 88 -1.14 17.57 -0.85
N GLU A 89 -0.65 17.66 0.39
CA GLU A 89 0.78 17.74 0.70
C GLU A 89 1.55 16.54 0.14
N LEU A 90 1.02 15.33 0.33
CA LEU A 90 1.58 14.10 -0.21
C LEU A 90 1.63 14.11 -1.74
N ILE A 91 0.54 14.51 -2.40
CA ILE A 91 0.50 14.61 -3.88
C ILE A 91 1.58 15.59 -4.37
N HIS A 92 1.72 16.76 -3.74
CA HIS A 92 2.78 17.70 -4.10
C HIS A 92 4.19 17.13 -3.86
N LYS A 93 4.40 16.33 -2.80
CA LYS A 93 5.69 15.67 -2.54
C LYS A 93 6.05 14.65 -3.61
N LEU A 94 5.08 13.92 -4.14
CA LEU A 94 5.30 12.84 -5.12
C LEU A 94 5.44 13.34 -6.57
N LEU A 95 4.90 14.53 -6.88
CA LEU A 95 4.97 15.13 -8.21
C LEU A 95 6.25 15.96 -8.47
N ASN A 96 7.11 16.10 -7.46
CA ASN A 96 8.42 16.77 -7.54
C ASN A 96 9.55 15.75 -7.42
#